data_AF-A0A4R3YZB6-F1
#
_entry.id   AF-A0A4R3YZB6-F1
#
_cell.length_a   1.000
_cell.length_b   1.000
_cell.length_c   1.000
_cell.angle_alpha   90.00
_cell.angle_beta   90.00
_cell.angle_gamma   90.00
#
_symmetry.space_group_name_H-M   'P 1'
#
loop_
_entity.id
_entity.type
_entity.pdbx_description
1 polymer ?
#
loop_
_entity_poly.entity_id
_entity_poly.type
_entity_poly.pdbx_seq_one_letter_code
_entity_poly.pdbx_strand_id
1 'polypeptide(L)'
;MTTLNKALTRPAAIMGIPLVPFVIVSGTLVLLSVYLSYYLALLLIPAWMEMKAKARTDIHYFGLLWLAFKTRGRFATNRHYGANAMLANRYDAVDVSEFTHKMKLNERITLDKYIPYSSHIHPQVIRNRHGDLVATWELSGAVFECEDEHHLTFLATHLNNVIRSYEGLPVTFYIHRIREQYRDAFEAVIPPKNWGTHE
;
A
#
# COMPACT_ATOMS: atom_id res chain seq x y z
N MET A 1 -7.83 18.70 16.17
CA MET A 1 -6.96 17.64 16.74
C MET A 1 -6.37 16.85 15.61
N THR A 2 -5.04 16.88 15.43
CA THR A 2 -4.36 16.10 14.38
C THR A 2 -4.22 14.65 14.83
N THR A 3 -4.81 13.72 14.09
CA THR A 3 -4.69 12.28 14.37
C THR A 3 -3.29 11.82 13.96
N LEU A 4 -2.44 11.55 14.95
CA LEU A 4 -1.11 10.98 14.73
C LEU A 4 -1.27 9.57 14.14
N ASN A 5 -0.78 9.37 12.91
CA ASN A 5 -0.83 8.07 12.27
C ASN A 5 0.06 7.07 13.01
N LYS A 6 -0.57 6.12 13.69
CA LYS A 6 0.08 5.09 14.54
C LYS A 6 1.08 4.20 13.78
N ALA A 7 0.99 4.18 12.44
CA ALA A 7 1.94 3.50 11.57
C ALA A 7 3.31 4.22 11.46
N LEU A 8 3.40 5.50 11.87
CA LEU A 8 4.62 6.30 11.84
C LEU A 8 5.36 6.33 13.18
N THR A 9 4.78 5.76 14.24
CA THR A 9 5.41 5.75 15.56
C THR A 9 6.19 4.47 15.76
N ARG A 10 7.47 4.60 16.16
CA ARG A 10 8.27 3.46 16.58
C ARG A 10 7.57 2.76 17.76
N PRO A 11 7.45 1.42 17.77
CA PRO A 11 6.88 0.71 18.90
C PRO A 11 7.75 0.95 20.15
N ALA A 12 7.11 0.98 21.32
CA ALA A 12 7.83 1.08 22.59
C ALA A 12 8.87 -0.05 22.68
N ALA A 13 10.13 0.31 22.84
CA ALA A 13 11.24 -0.63 22.83
C ALA A 13 12.14 -0.43 24.06
N ILE A 14 12.58 -1.52 24.67
CA ILE A 14 13.54 -1.53 25.78
C ILE A 14 14.86 -2.08 25.23
N MET A 15 15.94 -1.31 25.34
CA MET A 15 17.28 -1.67 24.81
C MET A 15 17.27 -2.14 23.35
N GLY A 16 16.38 -1.56 22.52
CA GLY A 16 16.24 -1.87 21.10
C GLY A 16 15.34 -3.08 20.77
N ILE A 17 14.75 -3.75 21.76
CA ILE A 17 13.80 -4.84 21.55
C ILE A 17 12.37 -4.32 21.78
N PRO A 18 11.39 -4.61 20.89
CA PRO A 18 10.00 -4.22 21.12
C PRO A 18 9.45 -4.80 22.42
N LEU A 19 8.75 -3.99 23.21
CA LEU A 19 8.35 -4.31 24.58
C LEU A 19 7.40 -5.52 24.67
N VAL A 20 6.40 -5.57 23.78
CA VAL A 20 5.38 -6.64 23.78
C VAL A 20 6.00 -8.05 23.59
N PRO A 21 6.79 -8.32 22.53
CA PRO A 21 7.40 -9.64 22.37
C PRO A 21 8.39 -9.95 23.49
N PHE A 22 9.13 -8.95 23.99
CA PHE A 22 10.06 -9.16 25.10
C PHE A 22 9.35 -9.65 26.36
N VAL A 23 8.25 -9.02 26.78
CA VAL A 23 7.47 -9.40 27.97
C VAL A 23 6.84 -10.78 27.78
N ILE A 24 6.29 -11.08 26.61
CA ILE A 24 5.65 -12.38 26.35
C ILE A 24 6.69 -13.51 26.41
N VAL A 25 7.83 -13.38 25.74
CA VAL A 25 8.87 -14.42 25.70
C VAL A 25 9.54 -14.59 27.06
N SER A 26 9.92 -13.49 27.72
CA SER A 26 10.53 -13.56 29.05
C SER A 26 9.56 -14.09 30.10
N GLY A 27 8.31 -13.62 30.10
CA GLY A 27 7.27 -14.07 31.03
C GLY A 27 6.93 -15.55 30.85
N THR A 28 6.81 -16.03 29.61
CA THR A 28 6.57 -17.47 29.34
C THR A 28 7.76 -18.34 29.74
N LEU A 29 9.00 -17.90 29.48
CA LEU A 29 10.18 -18.63 29.92
C LEU A 29 10.32 -18.67 31.44
N VAL A 30 10.04 -17.57 32.14
CA VAL A 30 10.06 -17.53 33.61
C VAL A 30 8.98 -18.44 34.19
N LEU A 31 7.75 -18.38 33.67
CA LEU A 31 6.67 -19.28 34.08
C LEU A 31 7.05 -20.74 33.87
N LEU A 32 7.51 -21.11 32.67
CA LEU A 32 7.95 -22.48 32.38
C LEU A 32 9.11 -22.91 33.28
N SER A 33 10.02 -21.99 33.59
CA SER A 33 11.14 -22.24 34.50
C SER A 33 10.68 -22.62 35.91
N VAL A 34 9.66 -21.92 36.42
CA VAL A 34 9.08 -22.22 37.74
C VAL A 34 8.36 -23.58 37.75
N TYR A 35 7.61 -23.91 36.69
CA TYR A 35 6.75 -25.09 36.66
C TYR A 35 7.45 -26.38 36.20
N LEU A 36 8.43 -26.30 35.29
CA LEU A 36 9.10 -27.49 34.73
C LEU A 36 10.50 -27.68 35.31
N SER A 37 11.35 -26.65 35.25
CA SER A 37 12.74 -26.74 35.67
C SER A 37 13.41 -25.37 35.69
N TYR A 38 14.11 -25.05 36.79
CA TYR A 38 14.81 -23.77 36.94
C TYR A 38 15.89 -23.53 35.87
N TYR A 39 16.41 -24.59 35.25
CA TYR A 39 17.41 -24.48 34.18
C TYR A 39 16.87 -23.76 32.94
N LEU A 40 15.55 -23.73 32.73
CA LEU A 40 14.93 -23.00 31.62
C LEU A 40 15.13 -21.49 31.75
N ALA A 41 15.41 -20.96 32.95
CA ALA A 41 15.80 -19.56 33.11
C ALA A 41 17.08 -19.20 32.35
N LEU A 42 18.00 -20.15 32.14
CA LEU A 42 19.21 -19.93 31.36
C LEU A 42 18.89 -19.55 29.90
N LEU A 43 17.74 -19.99 29.40
CA LEU A 43 17.27 -19.75 28.03
C LEU A 43 16.84 -18.28 27.79
N LEU A 44 16.69 -17.48 28.85
CA LEU A 44 16.46 -16.04 28.74
C LEU A 44 17.61 -15.31 28.01
N ILE A 45 18.86 -15.74 28.24
CA ILE A 45 20.05 -15.13 27.63
C ILE A 45 20.06 -15.32 26.10
N PRO A 46 19.98 -16.55 25.55
CA PRO A 46 19.91 -16.74 24.10
C PRO A 46 18.63 -16.17 23.49
N ALA A 47 17.49 -16.24 24.18
CA ALA A 47 16.24 -15.64 23.69
C ALA A 47 16.36 -14.11 23.53
N TRP A 48 17.02 -13.43 24.49
CA TRP A 48 17.30 -12.01 24.39
C TRP A 48 18.23 -11.67 23.23
N MET A 49 19.31 -12.44 23.04
CA MET A 49 20.24 -12.22 21.92
C MET A 49 19.56 -12.38 20.57
N GLU A 50 18.76 -13.44 20.38
CA GLU A 50 17.98 -13.68 19.16
C GLU A 50 16.98 -12.55 18.90
N MET A 51 16.23 -12.13 19.92
CA MET A 51 15.27 -11.03 19.78
C MET A 51 15.96 -9.73 19.42
N LYS A 52 17.12 -9.44 20.01
CA LYS A 52 17.92 -8.26 19.71
C LYS A 52 18.50 -8.29 18.30
N ALA A 53 18.97 -9.44 17.84
CA ALA A 53 19.48 -9.60 16.49
C ALA A 53 18.40 -9.31 15.44
N LYS A 54 17.20 -9.88 15.60
CA LYS A 54 16.06 -9.67 14.68
C LYS A 54 15.53 -8.24 14.73
N ALA A 55 15.41 -7.65 15.93
CA ALA A 55 14.97 -6.28 16.11
C ALA A 55 15.97 -5.23 15.58
N ARG A 56 17.26 -5.57 15.51
CA ARG A 56 18.30 -4.70 14.90
C ARG A 56 18.12 -4.59 13.38
N THR A 57 17.70 -5.67 12.71
CA THR A 57 17.43 -5.66 11.27
C THR A 57 16.16 -4.89 10.94
N ASP A 58 15.07 -5.16 11.67
CA ASP A 58 13.81 -4.42 11.55
C ASP A 58 13.08 -4.37 12.91
N ILE A 59 12.80 -3.15 13.38
CA ILE A 59 12.10 -2.93 14.65
C ILE A 59 10.65 -3.45 14.61
N HIS A 60 10.04 -3.59 13.43
CA HIS A 60 8.68 -4.11 13.23
C HIS A 60 8.64 -5.62 12.95
N TYR A 61 9.77 -6.32 12.94
CA TYR A 61 9.87 -7.74 12.60
C TYR A 61 8.83 -8.62 13.33
N PHE A 62 8.72 -8.49 14.65
CA PHE A 62 7.77 -9.28 15.45
C PHE A 62 6.31 -8.91 15.18
N GLY A 63 6.03 -7.66 14.82
CA GLY A 63 4.70 -7.22 14.40
C GLY A 63 4.31 -7.86 13.07
N LEU A 64 5.23 -7.92 12.11
CA LEU A 64 5.04 -8.59 10.82
C LEU A 64 4.89 -10.10 10.98
N LEU A 65 5.67 -10.72 11.87
CA LEU A 65 5.53 -12.14 12.19
C LEU A 65 4.15 -12.46 12.78
N TRP A 66 3.66 -11.62 13.70
CA TRP A 66 2.32 -11.74 14.26
C TRP A 66 1.23 -11.55 13.22
N LEU A 67 1.42 -10.60 12.30
CA LEU A 67 0.50 -10.39 11.19
C LEU A 67 0.48 -11.61 10.26
N ALA A 68 1.64 -12.15 9.89
CA ALA A 68 1.75 -13.36 9.07
C ALA A 68 1.09 -14.58 9.73
N PHE A 69 1.17 -14.68 11.06
CA PHE A 69 0.44 -15.71 11.80
C PHE A 69 -1.07 -15.51 11.71
N LYS A 70 -1.57 -14.29 11.94
CA LYS A 70 -3.01 -13.97 11.86
C LYS A 70 -3.60 -14.15 10.48
N THR A 71 -2.81 -13.89 9.44
CA THR A 71 -3.25 -13.99 8.05
C THR A 71 -3.03 -15.38 7.45
N ARG A 72 -2.50 -16.33 8.23
CA ARG A 72 -2.34 -17.72 7.79
C ARG A 72 -3.73 -18.32 7.52
N GLY A 73 -4.05 -18.46 6.23
CA GLY A 73 -5.35 -18.96 5.76
C GLY A 73 -5.67 -20.39 6.19
N ARG A 74 -6.87 -20.86 5.87
CA ARG A 74 -7.29 -22.24 6.18
C ARG A 74 -6.47 -23.25 5.35
N PHE A 75 -5.98 -24.30 6.00
CA PHE A 75 -5.14 -25.32 5.37
C PHE A 75 -5.77 -25.94 4.12
N ALA A 76 -7.06 -26.30 4.19
CA ALA A 76 -7.77 -26.90 3.06
C ALA A 76 -7.83 -25.95 1.84
N THR A 77 -8.11 -24.67 2.08
CA THR A 77 -8.16 -23.64 1.03
C THR A 77 -6.77 -23.37 0.47
N ASN A 78 -5.75 -23.28 1.33
CA ASN A 78 -4.38 -23.04 0.89
C ASN A 78 -3.81 -24.20 0.06
N ARG A 79 -4.19 -25.45 0.39
CA ARG A 79 -3.82 -26.63 -0.41
C ARG A 79 -4.43 -26.60 -1.80
N HIS A 80 -5.65 -26.09 -1.93
CA HIS A 80 -6.33 -25.98 -3.21
C HIS A 80 -5.69 -24.93 -4.12
N TYR A 81 -5.36 -23.75 -3.59
CA TYR A 81 -4.77 -22.64 -4.36
C TYR A 81 -3.24 -22.64 -4.41
N GLY A 82 -2.58 -23.53 -3.68
CA GLY A 82 -1.11 -23.58 -3.57
C GLY A 82 -0.48 -22.36 -2.87
N ALA A 83 -1.29 -21.49 -2.25
CA ALA A 83 -0.85 -20.25 -1.62
C ALA A 83 -1.75 -19.89 -0.42
N ASN A 84 -1.32 -18.93 0.41
CA ASN A 84 -2.16 -18.39 1.49
C ASN A 84 -3.36 -17.62 0.89
N ALA A 85 -4.49 -18.30 0.78
CA ALA A 85 -5.72 -17.75 0.23
C ALA A 85 -6.43 -16.88 1.28
N MET A 86 -6.58 -15.60 0.98
CA MET A 86 -7.27 -14.64 1.85
C MET A 86 -8.48 -14.05 1.11
N LEU A 87 -9.61 -13.96 1.80
CA LEU A 87 -10.81 -13.31 1.30
C LEU A 87 -11.00 -11.98 2.04
N ALA A 88 -11.30 -10.92 1.29
CA ALA A 88 -11.50 -9.61 1.86
C ALA A 88 -12.83 -9.45 2.61
N ASN A 89 -13.80 -10.36 2.40
CA ASN A 89 -15.13 -10.33 3.01
C ASN A 89 -15.48 -11.68 3.65
N ARG A 90 -16.31 -11.62 4.70
CA ARG A 90 -16.92 -12.77 5.36
C ARG A 90 -18.27 -13.05 4.71
N TYR A 91 -18.46 -14.25 4.17
CA TYR A 91 -19.74 -14.72 3.64
C TYR A 91 -20.28 -15.80 4.59
N ASP A 92 -21.57 -15.75 4.90
CA ASP A 92 -22.24 -16.83 5.63
C ASP A 92 -22.39 -18.07 4.73
N ALA A 93 -22.46 -19.25 5.36
CA ALA A 93 -22.63 -20.50 4.64
C ALA A 93 -24.05 -20.55 4.05
N VAL A 94 -24.18 -20.23 2.77
CA VAL A 94 -25.44 -20.34 2.04
C VAL A 94 -25.41 -21.64 1.23
N ASP A 95 -26.41 -22.49 1.38
CA ASP A 95 -26.60 -23.68 0.55
C ASP A 95 -27.18 -23.27 -0.82
N VAL A 96 -26.43 -23.52 -1.90
CA VAL A 96 -26.67 -22.98 -3.26
C VAL A 96 -26.44 -24.01 -4.35
N SER A 97 -26.69 -25.28 -4.09
CA SER A 97 -26.54 -26.37 -5.07
C SER A 97 -27.30 -26.14 -6.40
N GLU A 98 -28.44 -25.46 -6.35
CA GLU A 98 -29.34 -25.31 -7.51
C GLU A 98 -29.00 -24.13 -8.45
N PHE A 99 -28.39 -23.05 -7.94
CA PHE A 99 -28.16 -21.80 -8.70
C PHE A 99 -26.81 -21.72 -9.43
N THR A 100 -25.93 -22.69 -9.22
CA THR A 100 -24.49 -22.55 -9.48
C THR A 100 -24.10 -22.74 -10.96
N HIS A 101 -24.92 -23.40 -11.78
CA HIS A 101 -24.43 -23.93 -13.06
C HIS A 101 -24.58 -23.02 -14.28
N LYS A 102 -25.54 -22.07 -14.32
CA LYS A 102 -25.89 -21.43 -15.60
C LYS A 102 -25.75 -19.91 -15.71
N MET A 103 -25.45 -19.18 -14.64
CA MET A 103 -25.65 -17.71 -14.66
C MET A 103 -24.58 -16.89 -13.92
N LYS A 104 -23.37 -17.42 -13.77
CA LYS A 104 -22.32 -16.80 -12.96
C LYS A 104 -21.65 -15.59 -13.64
N LEU A 105 -22.32 -14.44 -13.55
CA LEU A 105 -21.69 -13.10 -13.64
C LEU A 105 -20.74 -12.82 -12.45
N ASN A 106 -20.74 -13.68 -11.42
CA ASN A 106 -19.95 -13.54 -10.18
C ASN A 106 -18.48 -14.00 -10.31
N GLU A 107 -18.10 -14.64 -11.42
CA GLU A 107 -16.70 -14.96 -11.73
C GLU A 107 -15.94 -13.73 -12.23
N ARG A 108 -16.63 -12.60 -12.44
CA ARG A 108 -16.01 -11.31 -12.70
C ARG A 108 -15.87 -10.53 -11.41
N ILE A 109 -14.63 -10.11 -11.10
CA ILE A 109 -14.33 -9.22 -9.98
C ILE A 109 -15.07 -7.90 -10.19
N THR A 110 -15.93 -7.53 -9.24
CA THR A 110 -16.54 -6.22 -9.22
C THR A 110 -15.65 -5.27 -8.43
N LEU A 111 -15.21 -4.18 -9.08
CA LEU A 111 -14.42 -3.11 -8.46
C LEU A 111 -15.19 -2.30 -7.42
N ASP A 112 -16.47 -2.59 -7.25
CA ASP A 112 -17.43 -1.93 -6.37
C ASP A 112 -16.88 -1.74 -4.94
N LYS A 113 -16.26 -2.76 -4.35
CA LYS A 113 -15.73 -2.66 -2.97
C LYS A 113 -14.56 -1.67 -2.82
N TYR A 114 -13.87 -1.33 -3.91
CA TYR A 114 -12.66 -0.50 -3.89
C TYR A 114 -12.86 0.87 -4.52
N ILE A 115 -13.74 0.94 -5.51
CA ILE A 115 -14.11 2.18 -6.18
C ILE A 115 -15.52 2.47 -5.70
N PRO A 116 -15.75 3.54 -4.92
CA PRO A 116 -17.05 3.85 -4.34
C PRO A 116 -17.97 4.45 -5.41
N TYR A 117 -18.17 3.69 -6.47
CA TYR A 117 -18.91 4.02 -7.67
C TYR A 117 -20.41 3.74 -7.46
N SER A 118 -21.27 4.67 -7.85
CA SER A 118 -22.72 4.47 -7.86
C SER A 118 -23.27 4.53 -9.28
N SER A 119 -23.13 5.69 -9.94
CA SER A 119 -23.68 5.93 -11.28
C SER A 119 -22.93 7.04 -12.01
N HIS A 120 -22.83 6.95 -13.34
CA HIS A 120 -22.42 8.09 -14.17
C HIS A 120 -23.59 9.07 -14.32
N ILE A 121 -23.32 10.36 -14.10
CA ILE A 121 -24.26 11.45 -14.42
C ILE A 121 -23.86 12.10 -15.76
N HIS A 122 -22.56 12.20 -16.02
CA HIS A 122 -21.98 12.81 -17.21
C HIS A 122 -20.72 12.02 -17.63
N PRO A 123 -20.27 12.06 -18.91
CA PRO A 123 -19.05 11.37 -19.36
C PRO A 123 -17.79 11.57 -18.49
N GLN A 124 -17.69 12.69 -17.79
CA GLN A 124 -16.53 13.06 -16.96
C GLN A 124 -16.87 13.18 -15.45
N VAL A 125 -18.12 12.91 -15.05
CA VAL A 125 -18.57 13.10 -13.66
C VAL A 125 -19.28 11.85 -13.15
N ILE A 126 -18.75 11.32 -12.06
CA ILE A 126 -19.21 10.11 -11.40
C ILE A 126 -19.86 10.48 -10.06
N ARG A 127 -20.98 9.83 -9.73
CA ARG A 127 -21.59 9.92 -8.40
C ARG A 127 -21.08 8.79 -7.51
N ASN A 128 -20.66 9.16 -6.30
CA ASN A 128 -20.30 8.22 -5.24
C ASN A 128 -21.57 7.68 -4.54
N ARG A 129 -21.48 6.51 -3.89
CA ARG A 129 -22.54 5.94 -3.03
C ARG A 129 -22.96 6.87 -1.90
N HIS A 130 -22.05 7.71 -1.42
CA HIS A 130 -22.32 8.71 -0.38
C HIS A 130 -23.03 9.96 -0.92
N GLY A 131 -23.24 10.05 -2.24
CA GLY A 131 -23.93 11.17 -2.89
C GLY A 131 -23.01 12.22 -3.50
N ASP A 132 -21.70 12.16 -3.23
CA ASP A 132 -20.71 13.12 -3.73
C ASP A 132 -20.47 13.00 -5.24
N LEU A 133 -20.06 14.09 -5.86
CA LEU A 133 -19.66 14.15 -7.27
C LEU A 133 -18.14 14.13 -7.37
N VAL A 134 -17.61 13.23 -8.20
CA VAL A 134 -16.19 13.05 -8.43
C VAL A 134 -15.90 13.27 -9.91
N ALA A 135 -14.93 14.14 -10.19
CA ALA A 135 -14.39 14.37 -11.52
C ALA A 135 -12.86 14.29 -11.45
N THR A 136 -12.24 13.74 -12.50
CA THR A 136 -10.79 13.66 -12.62
C THR A 136 -10.38 14.35 -13.92
N TRP A 137 -9.33 15.14 -13.82
CA TRP A 137 -8.78 15.90 -14.92
C TRP A 137 -7.26 15.80 -14.83
N GLU A 138 -6.62 15.76 -15.98
CA GLU A 138 -5.17 15.79 -16.08
C GLU A 138 -4.73 17.24 -16.27
N LEU A 139 -3.71 17.64 -15.51
CA LEU A 139 -3.03 18.89 -15.73
C LEU A 139 -1.78 18.61 -16.56
N SER A 140 -1.78 19.03 -17.83
CA SER A 140 -0.57 18.97 -18.64
C SER A 140 0.51 19.85 -18.03
N GLY A 141 1.70 19.27 -17.81
CA GLY A 141 2.87 20.02 -17.40
C GLY A 141 3.57 20.70 -18.58
N ALA A 142 4.49 21.62 -18.27
CA ALA A 142 5.41 22.21 -19.23
C ALA A 142 6.80 21.56 -19.09
N VAL A 143 7.57 21.48 -20.19
CA VAL A 143 8.96 20.99 -20.18
C VAL A 143 9.83 22.06 -19.53
N PHE A 144 10.08 21.90 -18.22
CA PHE A 144 10.79 22.91 -17.43
C PHE A 144 12.22 23.19 -17.91
N GLU A 145 12.83 22.31 -18.71
CA GLU A 145 14.18 22.46 -19.24
C GLU A 145 14.27 23.49 -20.39
N CYS A 146 13.16 23.73 -21.09
CA CYS A 146 13.11 24.63 -22.25
C CYS A 146 12.34 25.93 -21.99
N GLU A 147 11.72 26.05 -20.82
CA GLU A 147 10.84 27.17 -20.46
C GLU A 147 11.55 28.16 -19.53
N ASP A 148 11.18 29.44 -19.64
CA ASP A 148 11.71 30.47 -18.76
C ASP A 148 11.12 30.37 -17.33
N GLU A 149 11.94 30.70 -16.34
CA GLU A 149 11.58 30.65 -14.91
C GLU A 149 10.34 31.51 -14.60
N HIS A 150 10.19 32.66 -15.28
CA HIS A 150 9.02 33.53 -15.09
C HIS A 150 7.75 32.87 -15.63
N HIS A 151 7.83 32.15 -16.75
CA HIS A 151 6.71 31.43 -17.31
C HIS A 151 6.26 30.28 -16.40
N LEU A 152 7.22 29.52 -15.84
CA LEU A 152 6.93 28.46 -14.86
C LEU A 152 6.26 29.02 -13.59
N THR A 153 6.74 30.16 -13.08
CA THR A 153 6.17 30.84 -11.91
C THR A 153 4.75 31.36 -12.18
N PHE A 154 4.52 31.88 -13.39
CA PHE A 154 3.21 32.33 -13.84
C PHE A 154 2.20 31.16 -13.88
N LEU A 155 2.58 30.02 -14.47
CA LEU A 155 1.74 28.81 -14.51
C LEU A 155 1.41 28.30 -13.10
N ALA A 156 2.40 28.25 -12.20
CA ALA A 156 2.18 27.85 -10.81
C ALA A 156 1.20 28.79 -10.08
N THR A 157 1.33 30.10 -10.32
CA THR A 157 0.43 31.11 -9.73
C THR A 157 -0.99 30.97 -10.25
N HIS A 158 -1.17 30.71 -11.55
CA HIS A 158 -2.48 30.44 -12.15
C HIS A 158 -3.18 29.23 -11.52
N LEU A 159 -2.48 28.11 -11.37
CA LEU A 159 -3.02 26.92 -10.71
C LEU A 159 -3.44 27.21 -9.27
N ASN A 160 -2.60 27.92 -8.52
CA ASN A 160 -2.89 28.30 -7.14
C ASN A 160 -4.13 29.20 -7.03
N ASN A 161 -4.30 30.14 -7.96
CA ASN A 161 -5.48 31.01 -8.00
C ASN A 161 -6.77 30.22 -8.28
N VAL A 162 -6.71 29.22 -9.16
CA VAL A 162 -7.84 28.31 -9.38
C VAL A 162 -8.19 27.58 -8.09
N ILE A 163 -7.22 26.98 -7.39
CA ILE A 163 -7.48 26.27 -6.13
C ILE A 163 -8.08 27.22 -5.07
N ARG A 164 -7.53 28.43 -4.94
CA ARG A 164 -8.03 29.46 -4.02
C ARG A 164 -9.46 29.90 -4.34
N SER A 165 -9.87 29.89 -5.61
CA SER A 165 -11.25 30.25 -5.98
C SER A 165 -12.32 29.33 -5.39
N TYR A 166 -11.94 28.12 -4.95
CA TYR A 166 -12.83 27.16 -4.30
C TYR A 166 -12.79 27.23 -2.77
N GLU A 167 -12.08 28.19 -2.17
CA GLU A 167 -12.05 28.39 -0.72
C GLU A 167 -13.46 28.65 -0.17
N GLY A 168 -13.88 27.85 0.83
CA GLY A 168 -15.21 27.96 1.45
C GLY A 168 -16.32 27.15 0.75
N LEU A 169 -16.05 26.53 -0.40
CA LEU A 169 -16.97 25.58 -1.04
C LEU A 169 -16.75 24.16 -0.51
N PRO A 170 -17.77 23.28 -0.52
CA PRO A 170 -17.65 21.89 -0.10
C PRO A 170 -16.96 21.03 -1.19
N VAL A 171 -15.77 21.45 -1.63
CA VAL A 171 -14.97 20.80 -2.67
C VAL A 171 -13.65 20.33 -2.05
N THR A 172 -13.23 19.10 -2.35
CA THR A 172 -11.95 18.55 -1.91
C THR A 172 -11.11 18.18 -3.13
N PHE A 173 -9.88 18.68 -3.18
CA PHE A 173 -8.92 18.32 -4.22
C PHE A 173 -8.04 17.16 -3.77
N TYR A 174 -7.91 16.15 -4.62
CA TYR A 174 -6.92 15.09 -4.47
C TYR A 174 -5.91 15.19 -5.62
N ILE A 175 -4.64 15.34 -5.27
CA ILE A 175 -3.55 15.44 -6.26
C ILE A 175 -2.82 14.12 -6.28
N HIS A 176 -2.91 13.40 -7.40
CA HIS A 176 -2.09 12.24 -7.67
C HIS A 176 -0.88 12.66 -8.53
N ARG A 177 0.33 12.62 -7.97
CA ARG A 177 1.55 12.93 -8.71
C ARG A 177 2.20 11.66 -9.23
N ILE A 178 2.10 11.44 -10.53
CA ILE A 178 2.83 10.38 -11.23
C ILE A 178 4.24 10.88 -11.51
N ARG A 179 5.25 10.06 -11.19
CA ARG A 179 6.66 10.31 -11.53
C ARG A 179 7.11 9.24 -12.50
N GLU A 180 7.36 9.64 -13.74
CA GLU A 180 7.84 8.73 -14.78
C GLU A 180 9.32 8.99 -15.04
N GLN A 181 10.07 7.91 -15.23
CA GLN A 181 11.43 8.01 -15.75
C GLN A 181 11.33 8.12 -17.27
N TYR A 182 11.43 9.34 -17.79
CA TYR A 182 11.49 9.56 -19.22
C TYR A 182 12.93 9.41 -19.70
N ARG A 183 13.16 8.54 -20.67
CA ARG A 183 14.41 8.53 -21.44
C ARG A 183 14.12 9.17 -22.78
N ASP A 184 14.55 10.42 -22.92
CA ASP A 184 14.56 11.04 -24.23
C ASP A 184 15.71 10.42 -25.03
N ALA A 185 15.40 9.92 -26.21
CA ALA A 185 16.39 9.45 -27.15
C ALA A 185 16.11 10.16 -28.47
N PHE A 186 17.10 10.88 -28.97
CA PHE A 186 17.06 11.34 -30.34
C PHE A 186 17.06 10.10 -31.24
N GLU A 187 15.92 9.79 -31.88
CA GLU A 187 15.89 8.91 -33.06
C GLU A 187 16.59 9.62 -34.23
N ALA A 188 17.89 9.83 -34.08
CA ALA A 188 18.73 10.13 -35.23
C ALA A 188 18.94 8.80 -35.96
N VAL A 189 18.16 8.57 -37.02
CA VAL A 189 18.55 7.62 -38.06
C VAL A 189 19.86 8.14 -38.64
N ILE A 190 20.99 7.65 -38.14
CA ILE A 190 22.30 7.95 -38.74
C ILE A 190 22.30 7.22 -40.08
N PRO A 191 22.24 7.92 -41.23
CA PRO A 191 22.36 7.24 -42.51
C PRO A 191 23.72 6.52 -42.54
N PRO A 192 23.79 5.30 -43.10
CA PRO A 192 25.04 4.57 -43.18
C PRO A 192 26.09 5.46 -43.84
N LYS A 193 27.22 5.62 -43.17
CA LYS A 193 28.35 6.42 -43.62
C LYS A 193 28.96 5.71 -44.83
N ASN A 194 28.41 5.97 -46.01
CA ASN A 194 29.02 5.60 -47.28
C ASN A 194 30.32 6.41 -47.40
N TRP A 195 31.40 5.88 -46.86
CA TRP A 195 32.74 6.30 -47.24
C TRP A 195 32.94 5.84 -48.68
N GLY A 196 32.42 6.65 -49.61
CA GLY A 196 32.80 6.58 -51.01
C GLY A 196 34.31 6.77 -51.07
N THR A 197 35.01 5.71 -51.45
CA THR A 197 36.36 5.79 -52.01
C THR A 197 36.23 6.57 -53.31
N HIS A 198 36.37 7.89 -53.22
CA HIS A 198 36.71 8.70 -54.37
C HIS A 198 38.22 8.55 -54.57
N GLU A 199 38.54 7.87 -55.67
CA GLU A 199 39.84 7.89 -56.34
C GLU A 199 40.32 9.33 -56.61
#